data_AF-A0A062TV13-F1
#
_entry.id   AF-A0A062TV13-F1
#
_cell.length_a   1.000
_cell.length_b   1.000
_cell.length_c   1.000
_cell.angle_alpha   90.00
_cell.angle_beta   90.00
_cell.angle_gamma   90.00
#
_symmetry.space_group_name_H-M   'P 1'
#
loop_
_entity.id
_entity.type
_entity.pdbx_description
1 polymer ?
#
loop_
_entity_poly.entity_id
_entity_poly.type
_entity_poly.pdbx_seq_one_letter_code
_entity_poly.pdbx_strand_id
1 'polypeptide(L)'
;MSDIIVDLALGSPEEDAKLAAALDAFLSEHITRNPMSDDYPQMMVRTAVCPMGTMHKEIIFQSQKWAEAFQSFWEIHKMQASAA
;
A
#
# COMPACT_ATOMS: atom_id res chain seq x y z
N MET A 1 -13.65 -11.86 10.44
CA MET A 1 -12.88 -10.77 9.81
C MET A 1 -11.47 -10.89 10.32
N SER A 2 -10.54 -11.19 9.43
CA SER A 2 -9.11 -11.24 9.77
C SER A 2 -8.48 -10.04 9.09
N ASP A 3 -7.90 -9.14 9.88
CA ASP A 3 -7.14 -8.02 9.35
C ASP A 3 -5.83 -8.55 8.77
N ILE A 4 -5.55 -8.21 7.51
CA ILE A 4 -4.36 -8.65 6.79
C ILE A 4 -3.39 -7.48 6.78
N ILE A 5 -2.31 -7.62 7.53
CA ILE A 5 -1.32 -6.57 7.72
C ILE A 5 -0.20 -6.76 6.69
N VAL A 6 -0.08 -5.81 5.77
CA VAL A 6 1.05 -5.66 4.87
C VAL A 6 2.02 -4.68 5.51
N ASP A 7 3.04 -5.26 6.14
CA ASP A 7 4.13 -4.54 6.78
C ASP A 7 5.13 -4.10 5.72
N LEU A 8 5.26 -2.78 5.52
CA LEU A 8 6.27 -2.20 4.64
C LEU A 8 7.26 -1.47 5.52
N ALA A 9 8.42 -2.09 5.74
CA ALA A 9 9.52 -1.49 6.46
C ALA A 9 10.11 -0.31 5.68
N LEU A 10 9.44 0.83 5.72
CA LEU A 10 9.89 2.06 5.06
C LEU A 10 11.00 2.69 5.90
N GLY A 11 12.24 2.56 5.43
CA GLY A 11 13.41 3.06 6.15
C GLY A 11 13.62 4.58 6.06
N SER A 12 12.89 5.27 5.18
CA SER A 12 13.12 6.70 4.88
C SER A 12 11.83 7.45 4.52
N PRO A 13 11.80 8.79 4.69
CA PRO A 13 10.68 9.62 4.24
C PRO A 13 10.48 9.63 2.72
N GLU A 14 11.49 9.27 1.92
CA GLU A 14 11.33 9.11 0.48
C GLU A 14 10.52 7.85 0.13
N GLU A 15 10.75 6.76 0.86
CA GLU A 15 9.97 5.52 0.73
C GLU A 15 8.51 5.75 1.16
N ASP A 16 8.30 6.61 2.16
CA ASP A 16 6.99 7.08 2.59
C ASP A 16 6.19 7.77 1.47
N ALA A 17 6.83 8.73 0.79
CA ALA A 17 6.22 9.44 -0.33
C ALA A 17 5.93 8.50 -1.51
N LYS A 18 6.84 7.55 -1.79
CA LYS A 18 6.63 6.51 -2.82
C LYS A 18 5.46 5.61 -2.48
N LEU A 19 5.30 5.24 -1.20
CA LEU A 19 4.17 4.44 -0.76
C LEU A 19 2.85 5.20 -0.93
N ALA A 20 2.79 6.46 -0.50
CA ALA A 20 1.60 7.29 -0.67
C ALA A 20 1.20 7.39 -2.15
N ALA A 21 2.15 7.71 -3.03
CA ALA A 21 1.91 7.77 -4.47
C ALA A 21 1.46 6.43 -5.06
N ALA A 22 2.03 5.31 -4.60
CA ALA A 22 1.62 3.98 -5.04
C ALA A 22 0.20 3.62 -4.60
N LEU A 23 -0.21 4.01 -3.38
CA LEU A 23 -1.58 3.79 -2.90
C LEU A 23 -2.58 4.60 -3.73
N ASP A 24 -2.28 5.88 -4.00
CA ASP A 24 -3.12 6.74 -4.84
C ASP A 24 -3.26 6.18 -6.26
N ALA A 25 -2.16 5.70 -6.85
CA ALA A 25 -2.16 5.07 -8.17
C ALA A 25 -2.97 3.78 -8.18
N PHE A 26 -2.78 2.91 -7.19
CA PHE A 26 -3.50 1.64 -7.05
C PHE A 26 -5.02 1.86 -6.96
N LEU A 27 -5.45 2.81 -6.12
CA LEU A 27 -6.86 3.17 -5.99
C LEU A 27 -7.41 3.76 -7.29
N SER A 28 -6.67 4.68 -7.92
CA SER A 28 -7.09 5.33 -9.16
C SER A 28 -7.25 4.34 -10.32
N GLU A 29 -6.32 3.41 -10.49
CA GLU A 29 -6.41 2.37 -11.52
C GLU A 29 -7.62 1.45 -11.30
N HIS A 30 -7.90 1.07 -10.04
CA HIS A 30 -9.04 0.21 -9.73
C HIS A 30 -10.40 0.92 -9.88
N ILE A 31 -10.51 2.18 -9.44
CA ILE A 31 -11.72 3.00 -9.64
C ILE A 31 -11.97 3.23 -11.13
N THR A 32 -10.91 3.54 -11.90
CA THR A 32 -11.02 3.79 -13.34
C THR A 32 -11.39 2.53 -14.12
N ARG A 33 -10.82 1.37 -13.76
CA ARG A 33 -11.15 0.09 -14.42
C ARG A 33 -12.55 -0.41 -14.10
N ASN A 34 -13.10 -0.10 -12.93
CA ASN A 34 -14.38 -0.67 -12.52
C ASN A 34 -15.26 0.32 -11.72
N PRO A 35 -15.70 1.44 -12.34
CA PRO A 35 -16.38 2.53 -11.63
C PRO A 35 -17.78 2.18 -11.11
N MET A 36 -18.38 1.08 -11.60
CA MET A 36 -19.71 0.59 -11.18
C MET A 36 -19.64 -0.49 -10.10
N SER A 37 -18.44 -0.90 -9.68
CA SER A 37 -18.25 -1.99 -8.72
C SER A 37 -18.28 -1.43 -7.30
N ASP A 38 -19.13 -1.99 -6.43
CA ASP A 38 -19.13 -1.68 -4.99
C ASP A 38 -17.97 -2.40 -4.24
N ASP A 39 -17.28 -3.31 -4.93
CA ASP A 39 -16.07 -3.98 -4.42
C ASP A 39 -14.88 -3.01 -4.48
N TYR A 40 -14.75 -2.18 -3.44
CA TYR A 40 -13.60 -1.32 -3.21
C TYR A 40 -12.65 -1.92 -2.16
N PRO A 41 -11.32 -1.67 -2.27
CA PRO A 41 -10.39 -2.07 -1.24
C PRO A 41 -10.70 -1.33 0.06
N GLN A 42 -11.20 -2.07 1.06
CA GLN A 42 -11.26 -1.58 2.43
C GLN A 42 -9.89 -1.73 3.08
N MET A 43 -9.20 -0.60 3.21
CA MET A 43 -7.84 -0.53 3.70
C MET A 43 -7.66 0.60 4.71
N MET A 44 -6.78 0.37 5.69
CA MET A 44 -6.36 1.35 6.69
C MET A 44 -4.85 1.45 6.69
N VAL A 45 -4.32 2.67 6.71
CA VAL A 45 -2.87 2.90 6.82
C VAL A 45 -2.57 3.25 8.27
N ARG A 46 -1.76 2.42 8.93
CA ARG A 46 -1.25 2.68 10.27
C ARG A 46 0.18 3.18 10.16
N THR A 47 0.42 4.37 10.69
CA THR A 47 1.77 4.94 10.81
C THR A 47 2.17 4.87 12.29
N ALA A 48 3.19 4.08 12.61
CA ALA A 48 3.80 4.02 13.92
C ALA A 48 5.14 4.76 13.89
N VAL A 49 5.40 5.58 14.91
CA VAL A 49 6.71 6.25 15.06
C VAL A 49 7.47 5.52 16.15
N CYS A 50 8.58 4.87 15.78
CA CYS A 50 9.42 4.16 16.73
C CYS A 50 10.22 5.15 17.59
N PRO A 51 10.62 4.77 18.82
CA PRO A 51 11.39 5.62 19.73
C PRO A 51 12.73 6.12 19.16
N MET A 52 13.28 5.42 18.16
CA MET A 52 14.51 5.81 17.45
C MET A 52 14.29 6.81 16.31
N GLY A 53 13.06 7.31 16.12
CA GLY A 53 12.73 8.26 15.04
C GLY A 53 12.50 7.60 13.68
N THR A 54 12.57 6.27 13.60
CA THR A 54 12.16 5.53 12.40
C THR A 54 10.64 5.49 12.30
N MET A 55 10.12 5.84 11.13
CA MET A 55 8.70 5.72 10.81
C MET A 55 8.43 4.32 10.28
N HIS A 56 7.34 3.71 10.75
CA HIS A 56 6.91 2.40 10.32
C HIS A 56 5.49 2.52 9.77
N LYS A 57 5.25 2.03 8.55
CA LYS A 57 3.92 2.05 7.93
C LYS A 57 3.42 0.64 7.67
N GLU A 58 2.21 0.39 8.12
CA GLU A 58 1.51 -0.87 7.91
C GLU A 58 0.21 -0.57 7.18
N ILE A 59 -0.06 -1.34 6.13
CA ILE A 59 -1.31 -1.26 5.39
C ILE A 59 -2.14 -2.45 5.77
N ILE A 60 -3.31 -2.20 6.31
CA ILE A 60 -4.22 -3.20 6.84
C ILE A 60 -5.37 -3.35 5.85
N PHE A 61 -5.55 -4.55 5.31
CA PHE A 61 -6.63 -4.89 4.40
C PHE A 61 -7.64 -5.80 5.09
N GLN A 62 -8.93 -5.59 4.81
CA GLN A 62 -9.98 -6.51 5.29
C GLN A 62 -10.21 -7.72 4.37
N SER A 63 -9.54 -7.76 3.20
CA SER A 63 -9.72 -8.78 2.17
C SER A 63 -8.38 -9.22 1.60
N GLN A 64 -8.18 -10.54 1.54
CA GLN A 64 -6.94 -11.13 1.05
C GLN A 64 -6.69 -10.82 -0.42
N LYS A 65 -7.75 -10.85 -1.23
CA LYS A 65 -7.70 -10.45 -2.65
C LYS A 65 -7.07 -9.07 -2.83
N TRP A 66 -7.45 -8.11 -1.99
CA TRP A 66 -6.95 -6.74 -2.07
C TRP A 66 -5.51 -6.61 -1.54
N ALA A 67 -5.17 -7.34 -0.48
CA ALA A 67 -3.80 -7.39 0.03
C ALA A 67 -2.83 -7.99 -1.00
N GLU A 68 -3.20 -9.10 -1.65
CA GLU A 68 -2.40 -9.76 -2.68
C GLU A 68 -2.27 -8.89 -3.95
N ALA A 69 -3.35 -8.23 -4.36
CA ALA A 69 -3.33 -7.30 -5.48
C ALA A 69 -2.40 -6.10 -5.22
N PHE A 70 -2.50 -5.49 -4.02
CA PHE A 70 -1.63 -4.39 -3.65
C PHE A 70 -0.17 -4.83 -3.51
N GLN A 71 0.11 -5.99 -2.92
CA GLN A 71 1.48 -6.51 -2.80
C GLN A 71 2.09 -6.76 -4.17
N SER A 72 1.34 -7.34 -5.10
CA SER A 72 1.79 -7.55 -6.48
C SER A 72 2.07 -6.22 -7.19
N PHE A 73 1.18 -5.24 -7.01
CA PHE A 73 1.37 -3.89 -7.54
C PHE A 73 2.63 -3.22 -6.98
N TRP A 74 2.82 -3.30 -5.66
CA TRP A 74 3.96 -2.70 -4.97
C TRP A 74 5.30 -3.30 -5.38
N GLU A 75 5.39 -4.62 -5.55
CA GLU A 75 6.60 -5.28 -6.06
C GLU A 75 6.97 -4.80 -7.47
N ILE A 76 5.99 -4.68 -8.37
CA ILE A 76 6.20 -4.15 -9.73
C ILE A 76 6.66 -2.69 -9.66
N HIS A 77 6.02 -1.87 -8.82
CA HIS A 77 6.33 -0.44 -8.70
C HIS A 77 7.72 -0.21 -8.08
N LYS A 78 8.14 -1.03 -7.11
CA LYS A 78 9.51 -1.03 -6.56
C LYS A 78 10.56 -1.45 -7.58
N MET A 79 10.29 -2.47 -8.39
CA MET A 79 11.20 -2.91 -9.46
C MET A 79 11.41 -1.83 -10.51
N GLN A 80 10.37 -1.08 -10.87
CA GLN A 80 10.50 0.05 -11.80
C GLN A 80 11.31 1.21 -11.22
N ALA A 81 11.20 1.47 -9.91
CA ALA A 81 12.00 2.49 -9.23
C ALA A 81 13.49 2.10 -9.04
N SER A 82 13.82 0.81 -9.15
CA SER A 82 15.20 0.30 -9.02
C SER A 82 15.95 0.21 -10.36
N ALA A 83 15.27 0.50 -11.48
CA ALA A 83 15.81 0.40 -12.83
C ALA A 83 16.21 1.75 -13.45
N ALA A 84 16.25 2.83 -12.66
CA ALA A 84 16.59 4.19 -13.08
C ALA A 84 17.89 4.68 -12.44
#